data_AF-A0A7J4V753-F1
#
_entry.id   AF-A0A7J4V753-F1
#
_cell.length_a   1.000
_cell.length_b   1.000
_cell.length_c   1.000
_cell.angle_alpha   90.00
_cell.angle_beta   90.00
_cell.angle_gamma   90.00
#
_symmetry.space_group_name_H-M   'P 1'
#
loop_
_entity.id
_entity.type
_entity.pdbx_description
1 polymer ?
#
loop_
_entity_poly.entity_id
_entity_poly.type
_entity_poly.pdbx_seq_one_letter_code
_entity_poly.pdbx_strand_id
1 'polypeptide(L)'
;ANVNIDRKTMKVQGLVIMCSPLFKRIYIDQRYFERMTPESVVLSIEPSVLLRGKKVITYDGQALGKVRDVVRVDHSNTIRALTVKPLFRGEFSIAIKDIRLIGTSVILRENYHAPASVFWKRKSG
;
A
#
# COMPACT_ATOMS: atom_id res chain seq x y z
N ALA A 1 -4.98 -12.73 14.32
CA ALA A 1 -3.86 -11.82 14.63
C ALA A 1 -3.33 -12.19 16.01
N ASN A 2 -2.04 -11.99 16.28
CA ASN A 2 -1.47 -12.26 17.60
C ASN A 2 -1.27 -10.93 18.33
N VAL A 3 -1.78 -10.82 19.56
CA VAL A 3 -1.53 -9.67 20.43
C VAL A 3 -0.19 -9.86 21.13
N ASN A 4 0.69 -8.87 21.04
CA ASN A 4 1.94 -8.88 21.79
C ASN A 4 1.73 -8.19 23.14
N ILE A 5 1.97 -8.93 24.22
CA ILE A 5 1.78 -8.46 25.59
C ILE A 5 3.14 -8.43 26.28
N ASP A 6 3.44 -7.31 26.91
CA ASP A 6 4.57 -7.21 27.82
C ASP A 6 4.33 -8.11 29.03
N ARG A 7 5.15 -9.15 29.21
CA ARG A 7 4.97 -10.11 30.30
C ARG A 7 5.26 -9.54 31.70
N LYS A 8 5.93 -8.39 31.81
CA LYS A 8 6.23 -7.74 33.08
C LYS A 8 5.13 -6.76 33.48
N THR A 9 4.64 -5.97 32.52
CA THR A 9 3.65 -4.91 32.79
C THR A 9 2.22 -5.33 32.49
N MET A 10 2.02 -6.48 31.84
CA MET A 10 0.75 -6.97 31.30
C MET A 10 0.07 -5.98 30.34
N LYS A 11 0.80 -5.02 29.80
CA LYS A 11 0.31 -4.06 28.82
C LYS A 11 0.43 -4.61 27.41
N VAL A 12 -0.56 -4.28 26.57
CA VAL A 12 -0.49 -4.54 25.14
C VAL A 12 0.62 -3.67 24.54
N GLN A 13 1.58 -4.26 23.83
CA GLN A 13 2.64 -3.52 23.13
C GLN A 13 2.32 -3.30 21.65
N GLY A 14 1.53 -4.20 21.07
CA GLY A 14 1.20 -4.15 19.66
C GLY A 14 0.49 -5.40 19.16
N LEU A 15 0.31 -5.46 17.85
CA LEU A 15 -0.36 -6.56 17.14
C LEU A 15 0.52 -7.07 16.02
N VAL A 16 0.60 -8.38 15.88
CA VAL A 16 1.13 -9.03 14.68
C VAL A 16 -0.04 -9.51 13.83
N ILE A 17 -0.22 -8.89 12.67
CA ILE A 17 -1.21 -9.29 11.67
C ILE A 17 -0.56 -10.13 10.57
N MET A 18 -1.30 -11.15 10.14
CA MET A 18 -0.96 -11.98 8.98
C MET A 18 -1.84 -11.54 7.82
N CYS A 19 -1.26 -10.88 6.82
CA CYS A 19 -2.04 -10.30 5.71
C CYS A 19 -2.37 -11.33 4.61
N SER A 20 -1.57 -12.39 4.47
CA SER A 20 -1.95 -13.61 3.75
C SER A 20 -1.00 -14.76 4.13
N PRO A 21 -1.32 -16.03 3.78
CA PRO A 21 -0.42 -17.17 3.95
C PRO A 21 0.92 -17.02 3.19
N LEU A 22 0.94 -16.21 2.13
CA LEU A 22 2.11 -15.98 1.27
C LEU A 22 2.87 -14.67 1.63
N PHE A 23 2.27 -13.78 2.42
CA PHE A 23 2.83 -12.46 2.73
C PHE A 23 3.41 -12.38 4.14
N LYS A 24 4.40 -11.48 4.28
CA LYS A 24 5.12 -11.21 5.53
C LYS A 24 4.17 -10.76 6.66
N ARG A 25 4.48 -11.20 7.89
CA ARG A 25 3.85 -10.73 9.13
C ARG A 25 4.13 -9.24 9.31
N ILE A 26 3.14 -8.48 9.79
CA ILE A 26 3.27 -7.05 10.05
C ILE A 26 3.07 -6.81 11.54
N TYR A 27 4.02 -6.11 12.15
CA TYR A 27 3.89 -5.61 13.50
C TYR A 27 3.32 -4.20 13.48
N ILE A 28 2.24 -3.99 14.24
CA ILE A 28 1.61 -2.69 14.46
C ILE A 28 1.80 -2.34 15.93
N ASP A 29 2.57 -1.29 16.18
CA ASP A 29 2.80 -0.77 17.53
C ASP A 29 1.52 -0.18 18.14
N GLN A 30 1.33 -0.35 19.45
CA GLN A 30 0.16 0.16 20.18
C GLN A 30 -0.09 1.66 19.98
N ARG A 31 0.95 2.46 19.69
CA ARG A 31 0.80 3.91 19.44
C ARG A 31 -0.08 4.24 18.24
N TYR A 32 -0.29 3.27 17.36
CA TYR A 32 -1.16 3.41 16.19
C TYR A 32 -2.58 2.93 16.46
N PHE A 33 -2.92 2.54 17.70
CA PHE A 33 -4.28 2.14 18.05
C PHE A 33 -5.05 3.39 18.47
N GLU A 34 -6.14 3.66 17.77
CA GLU A 34 -7.09 4.69 18.16
C GLU A 34 -8.07 4.13 19.18
N ARG A 35 -8.59 2.93 18.92
CA ARG A 35 -9.54 2.24 19.80
C ARG A 35 -9.39 0.73 19.67
N MET A 36 -9.51 0.02 20.79
CA MET A 36 -9.57 -1.43 20.83
C MET A 36 -10.93 -1.85 21.38
N THR A 37 -11.63 -2.73 20.67
CA THR A 37 -12.86 -3.41 21.13
C THR A 37 -12.58 -4.92 21.23
N PRO A 38 -13.45 -5.72 21.85
CA PRO A 38 -13.27 -7.17 21.89
C PRO A 38 -13.16 -7.81 20.49
N GLU A 39 -13.77 -7.20 19.48
CA GLU A 39 -13.86 -7.71 18.11
C GLU A 39 -12.86 -7.06 17.15
N SER A 40 -12.35 -5.86 17.46
CA SER A 40 -11.63 -5.05 16.48
C SER A 40 -10.59 -4.11 17.08
N VAL A 41 -9.60 -3.74 16.26
CA VAL A 41 -8.65 -2.67 16.58
C VAL A 41 -8.76 -1.63 15.49
N VAL A 42 -9.21 -0.44 15.86
CA VAL A 42 -9.24 0.75 15.00
C VAL A 42 -7.88 1.41 15.09
N LEU A 43 -7.27 1.65 13.93
CA LEU A 43 -5.98 2.28 13.82
C LEU A 43 -6.14 3.78 13.59
N SER A 44 -5.30 4.58 14.25
CA SER A 44 -5.23 6.04 14.04
C SER A 44 -4.58 6.43 12.71
N ILE A 45 -4.11 5.45 11.94
CA ILE A 45 -3.48 5.63 10.64
C ILE A 45 -3.95 4.56 9.65
N GLU A 46 -3.99 4.89 8.36
CA GLU A 46 -4.13 3.89 7.30
C GLU A 46 -2.78 3.21 7.04
N PRO A 47 -2.64 1.90 7.26
CA PRO A 47 -1.39 1.21 6.96
C PRO A 47 -1.11 1.24 5.46
N SER A 48 0.01 1.84 5.06
CA SER A 48 0.46 1.96 3.66
C SER A 48 0.55 0.62 2.93
N VAL A 49 0.75 -0.48 3.65
CA VAL A 49 0.73 -1.85 3.11
C VAL A 49 -0.61 -2.25 2.50
N LEU A 50 -1.72 -1.62 2.90
CA LEU A 50 -3.05 -1.83 2.34
C LEU A 50 -3.20 -1.23 0.93
N LEU A 51 -2.21 -0.46 0.46
CA LEU A 51 -2.20 0.03 -0.91
C LEU A 51 -1.96 -1.09 -1.93
N ARG A 52 -1.38 -2.23 -1.51
CA ARG A 52 -1.17 -3.39 -2.40
C ARG A 52 -2.50 -3.87 -2.98
N GLY A 53 -2.50 -4.11 -4.28
CA GLY A 53 -3.66 -4.55 -5.06
C GLY A 53 -4.54 -3.42 -5.59
N LYS A 54 -4.43 -2.18 -5.07
CA LYS A 54 -5.18 -1.03 -5.58
C LYS A 54 -4.78 -0.73 -7.04
N LYS A 55 -5.75 -0.27 -7.84
CA LYS A 55 -5.49 0.14 -9.23
C LYS A 55 -4.70 1.44 -9.24
N VAL A 56 -3.77 1.54 -10.18
CA VAL A 56 -3.04 2.78 -10.46
C VAL A 56 -3.57 3.37 -11.76
N ILE A 57 -4.01 4.61 -11.71
CA ILE A 57 -4.73 5.29 -12.78
C ILE A 57 -4.03 6.62 -13.05
N THR A 58 -3.79 6.92 -14.32
CA THR A 58 -3.31 8.24 -14.77
C THR A 58 -4.39 9.31 -14.59
N TYR A 59 -4.02 10.57 -14.68
CA TYR A 59 -4.96 11.68 -14.56
C TYR A 59 -6.09 11.64 -15.61
N ASP A 60 -5.80 11.17 -16.82
CA ASP A 60 -6.76 11.00 -17.91
C ASP A 60 -7.61 9.71 -17.80
N GLY A 61 -7.52 9.00 -16.68
CA GLY A 61 -8.37 7.85 -16.39
C GLY A 61 -7.87 6.50 -16.92
N GLN A 62 -6.67 6.44 -17.50
CA GLN A 62 -6.10 5.17 -17.98
C GLN A 62 -5.50 4.36 -16.84
N ALA A 63 -5.89 3.08 -16.75
CA ALA A 63 -5.33 2.16 -15.76
C ALA A 63 -3.95 1.63 -16.22
N LEU A 64 -2.92 1.87 -15.42
CA LEU A 64 -1.55 1.38 -15.68
C LEU A 64 -1.30 -0.02 -15.11
N GLY A 65 -2.08 -0.44 -14.12
CA GLY A 65 -1.91 -1.73 -13.46
C GLY A 65 -2.39 -1.69 -12.01
N LYS A 66 -1.84 -2.58 -11.19
CA LYS A 66 -2.08 -2.64 -9.75
C LYS A 66 -0.79 -2.43 -8.98
N VAL A 67 -0.90 -1.86 -7.78
CA VAL A 67 0.21 -1.78 -6.83
C VAL A 67 0.60 -3.20 -6.42
N ARG A 68 1.81 -3.63 -6.79
CA ARG A 68 2.38 -4.90 -6.32
C ARG A 68 3.00 -4.73 -4.95
N ASP A 69 3.76 -3.66 -4.76
CA ASP A 69 4.50 -3.42 -3.53
C ASP A 69 4.58 -1.94 -3.16
N VAL A 70 4.88 -1.69 -1.89
CA VAL A 70 4.95 -0.37 -1.26
C VAL A 70 6.34 -0.22 -0.66
N VAL A 71 7.15 0.66 -1.26
CA VAL A 71 8.49 0.99 -0.78
C VAL A 71 8.34 2.07 0.29
N ARG A 72 8.62 1.71 1.54
CA ARG A 72 8.54 2.61 2.71
C ARG A 72 9.90 3.24 3.00
N VAL A 73 9.89 4.38 3.68
CA VAL A 73 11.09 4.95 4.28
C VAL A 73 11.40 4.16 5.54
N ASP A 74 12.46 3.35 5.48
CA ASP A 74 12.94 2.48 6.57
C ASP A 74 11.81 1.60 7.15
N HIS A 75 11.50 1.80 8.43
CA HIS A 75 10.45 1.07 9.15
C HIS A 75 9.16 1.88 9.36
N SER A 76 9.09 3.11 8.85
CA SER A 76 7.94 4.01 9.01
C SER A 76 6.74 3.62 8.14
N ASN A 77 5.59 4.25 8.37
CA ASN A 77 4.44 4.15 7.46
C ASN A 77 4.55 5.12 6.26
N THR A 78 5.64 5.88 6.17
CA THR A 78 5.86 6.88 5.11
C THR A 78 6.24 6.18 3.81
N ILE A 79 5.50 6.49 2.75
CA ILE A 79 5.69 5.89 1.42
C ILE A 79 6.76 6.68 0.67
N ARG A 80 7.78 5.99 0.16
CA ARG A 80 8.78 6.52 -0.78
C ARG A 80 8.30 6.34 -2.22
N ALA A 81 7.89 5.13 -2.56
CA ALA A 81 7.47 4.75 -3.91
C ALA A 81 6.50 3.56 -3.89
N LEU A 82 5.79 3.38 -5.00
CA LEU A 82 4.94 2.23 -5.27
C LEU A 82 5.50 1.43 -6.44
N THR A 83 5.63 0.13 -6.29
CA THR A 83 5.91 -0.78 -7.41
C THR A 83 4.60 -1.18 -8.05
N VAL A 84 4.46 -0.91 -9.34
CA VAL A 84 3.25 -1.17 -10.13
C VAL A 84 3.49 -2.29 -11.11
N LYS A 85 2.53 -3.22 -11.17
CA LYS A 85 2.51 -4.34 -12.10
C LYS A 85 1.36 -4.19 -13.10
N PRO A 86 1.66 -3.92 -14.38
CA PRO A 86 0.71 -4.09 -15.48
C PRO A 86 0.34 -5.56 -15.67
N LEU A 87 -0.82 -5.86 -16.28
CA LEU A 87 -1.27 -7.25 -16.45
C LEU A 87 -0.28 -8.16 -17.23
N PHE A 88 0.41 -7.62 -18.23
CA PHE A 88 1.19 -8.42 -19.19
C PHE A 88 2.61 -7.91 -19.41
N ARG A 89 3.12 -7.04 -18.54
CA ARG A 89 4.40 -6.35 -18.76
C ARG A 89 5.24 -6.30 -17.49
N GLY A 90 6.50 -5.90 -17.67
CA GLY A 90 7.44 -5.67 -16.58
C GLY A 90 6.94 -4.62 -15.60
N GLU A 91 7.47 -4.69 -14.39
CA GLU A 91 7.09 -3.83 -13.29
C GLU A 91 7.89 -2.54 -13.31
N PHE A 92 7.30 -1.48 -12.78
CA PHE A 92 7.96 -0.19 -12.70
C PHE A 92 7.63 0.50 -11.37
N SER A 93 8.48 1.44 -10.97
CA SER A 93 8.35 2.16 -9.72
C SER A 93 7.81 3.57 -9.96
N ILE A 94 6.90 4.02 -9.11
CA ILE A 94 6.32 5.37 -9.11
C ILE A 94 6.68 6.05 -7.80
N ALA A 95 7.33 7.22 -7.86
CA ALA A 95 7.68 7.97 -6.66
C ALA A 95 6.43 8.64 -6.06
N ILE A 96 6.41 8.81 -4.73
CA ILE A 96 5.27 9.43 -4.04
C ILE A 96 4.94 10.84 -4.55
N LYS A 97 5.95 11.58 -5.02
CA LYS A 97 5.79 12.92 -5.62
C LYS A 97 4.90 12.93 -6.86
N ASP A 98 4.85 11.82 -7.59
CA ASP A 98 4.10 11.69 -8.83
C ASP A 98 2.65 11.23 -8.59
N ILE A 99 2.30 10.96 -7.32
CA ILE A 99 0.97 10.57 -6.89
C ILE A 99 0.20 11.82 -6.46
N ARG A 100 -1.01 11.98 -7.00
CA ARG A 100 -1.93 13.07 -6.65
C ARG A 100 -2.83 12.68 -5.48
N LEU A 101 -3.45 11.50 -5.58
CA LEU A 101 -4.45 11.04 -4.62
C LEU A 101 -4.30 9.54 -4.35
N ILE A 102 -4.48 9.16 -3.10
CA ILE A 102 -4.56 7.77 -2.65
C ILE A 102 -5.92 7.57 -1.99
N GLY A 103 -6.77 6.73 -2.59
CA GLY A 103 -8.09 6.38 -2.06
C GLY A 103 -8.43 4.93 -2.38
N THR A 104 -9.58 4.69 -3.01
CA THR A 104 -9.92 3.36 -3.57
C THR A 104 -8.97 2.94 -4.69
N SER A 105 -8.45 3.92 -5.42
CA SER A 105 -7.39 3.78 -6.42
C SER A 105 -6.27 4.80 -6.13
N VAL A 106 -5.10 4.56 -6.71
CA VAL A 106 -3.98 5.51 -6.70
C VAL A 106 -4.05 6.31 -8.00
N ILE A 107 -4.21 7.63 -7.89
CA ILE A 107 -4.31 8.55 -9.02
C ILE A 107 -3.01 9.32 -9.16
N LEU A 108 -2.44 9.30 -10.36
CA LEU A 108 -1.19 9.98 -10.69
C LEU A 108 -1.43 11.46 -11.04
N ARG A 109 -0.38 12.25 -10.91
CA ARG A 109 -0.39 13.66 -11.34
C ARG A 109 -0.44 13.78 -12.86
N GLU A 110 -0.91 14.93 -13.32
CA GLU A 110 -1.06 15.31 -14.74
C GLU A 110 0.26 15.22 -15.52
N ASN A 111 1.38 15.57 -14.87
CA ASN A 111 2.71 15.59 -15.46
C ASN A 111 3.44 14.24 -15.39
N TYR A 112 2.79 13.17 -14.93
CA TYR A 112 3.42 11.86 -14.87
C TYR A 112 3.42 11.19 -16.25
N HIS A 113 4.61 11.01 -16.81
CA HIS A 113 4.81 10.27 -18.04
C HIS A 113 5.08 8.80 -17.72
N ALA A 114 4.06 7.96 -17.85
CA ALA A 114 4.24 6.52 -17.69
C ALA A 114 5.22 5.99 -18.75
N PRO A 115 6.04 4.98 -18.43
CA PRO A 115 6.95 4.39 -19.41
C PRO A 115 6.17 3.93 -20.65
N ALA A 116 6.69 4.21 -21.85
CA ALA A 116 6.06 3.82 -23.12
C ALA A 116 5.75 2.31 -23.19
N SER A 117 6.55 1.52 -22.47
CA SER A 117 6.38 0.09 -22.26
C SER A 117 5.17 -0.28 -21.40
N VAL A 118 4.31 0.63 -20.93
CA VAL A 118 3.12 0.32 -20.10
C VAL A 118 1.80 0.43 -20.88
N PHE A 119 1.74 1.27 -21.92
CA PHE A 119 0.52 1.49 -22.69
C PHE A 119 0.17 0.35 -23.63
N TRP A 120 -1.00 -0.26 -23.43
CA TRP A 120 -1.66 -1.11 -24.43
C TRP A 120 -2.08 -0.23 -25.62
N LYS A 121 -1.35 -0.27 -26.74
CA LYS A 121 -1.92 0.17 -28.01
C LYS A 121 -2.98 -0.84 -28.40
N ARG A 122 -4.25 -0.46 -28.29
CA ARG A 122 -5.33 -1.12 -29.03
C ARG A 122 -4.98 -0.90 -30.51
N LYS A 123 -4.54 -1.95 -31.22
CA LYS A 123 -4.60 -1.91 -32.69
C LYS A 123 -6.09 -1.88 -33.01
N SER A 124 -6.59 -0.71 -33.37
CA SER A 124 -7.84 -0.59 -34.12
C SER A 124 -7.57 -1.23 -35.48
N GLY A 125 -8.06 -2.46 -35.65
CA GLY A 125 -8.18 -3.14 -36.92
C GLY A 125 -9.65 -3.40 -37.15
#